data_AF-A0A959YI63-F1
#
_entry.id   AF-A0A959YI63-F1
#
_cell.length_a   1.000
_cell.length_b   1.000
_cell.length_c   1.000
_cell.angle_alpha   90.00
_cell.angle_beta   90.00
_cell.angle_gamma   90.00
#
_symmetry.space_group_name_H-M   'P 1'
#
loop_
_entity.id
_entity.type
_entity.pdbx_description
1 polymer ?
#
loop_
_entity_poly.entity_id
_entity_poly.type
_entity_poly.pdbx_seq_one_letter_code
_entity_poly.pdbx_strand_id
1 'polypeptide(L)'
;MQVSKWIVGALAVTLFWSSCKKEITQEIIYDNIIYQIDTVPVYDSNLEKDRLKTPLQFISSVFSNLYFSSIPSSVLDNLVVYRLSVGDKSLVNELIINAMLQDPVVLANIPTDEEMRLDIDDFIFTTYLRFYLRYPTEYEKYELKNMIEENTDLDPVEIFRAFLLSNEYQFY
;
A
#
# COMPACT_ATOMS: atom_id res chain seq x y z
N MET A 1 -10.78 47.20 -83.60
CA MET A 1 -11.66 46.19 -82.96
C MET A 1 -12.18 46.75 -81.66
N GLN A 2 -13.43 47.21 -81.62
CA GLN A 2 -14.05 47.76 -80.41
C GLN A 2 -14.62 46.61 -79.58
N VAL A 3 -13.89 46.21 -78.52
CA VAL A 3 -14.42 45.26 -77.54
C VAL A 3 -15.44 46.02 -76.68
N SER A 4 -16.68 45.54 -76.64
CA SER A 4 -17.77 46.26 -75.98
C SER A 4 -17.54 46.31 -74.47
N LYS A 5 -17.86 47.46 -73.85
CA LYS A 5 -17.73 47.68 -72.39
C LYS A 5 -18.51 46.66 -71.55
N TRP A 6 -19.49 46.00 -72.16
CA TRP A 6 -20.29 44.92 -71.56
C TRP A 6 -19.50 43.60 -71.41
N ILE A 7 -18.57 43.29 -72.32
CA ILE A 7 -17.78 42.04 -72.27
C ILE A 7 -16.72 42.11 -71.16
N VAL A 8 -16.13 43.30 -70.95
CA VAL A 8 -15.15 43.51 -69.86
C VAL A 8 -15.83 43.47 -68.49
N GLY A 9 -17.07 43.96 -68.39
CA GLY A 9 -17.88 43.84 -67.17
C GLY A 9 -18.26 42.39 -66.84
N ALA A 10 -18.61 41.59 -67.85
CA ALA A 10 -18.96 40.18 -67.65
C ALA A 10 -17.75 39.33 -67.20
N LEU A 11 -16.55 39.61 -67.72
CA LEU A 11 -15.34 38.87 -67.36
C LEU A 11 -14.86 39.19 -65.92
N ALA A 12 -15.09 40.42 -65.45
CA ALA A 12 -14.76 40.82 -64.08
C ALA A 12 -15.69 40.19 -63.03
N VAL A 13 -16.96 39.94 -63.38
CA VAL A 13 -17.93 39.32 -62.46
C VAL A 13 -17.67 37.81 -62.29
N THR A 14 -17.16 37.13 -63.33
CA THR A 14 -16.83 35.69 -63.24
C THR A 14 -15.62 35.38 -62.37
N LEU A 15 -14.73 36.35 -62.12
CA LEU A 15 -13.54 36.20 -61.28
C LEU A 15 -13.84 36.30 -59.78
N PHE A 16 -15.00 36.82 -59.37
CA PHE A 16 -15.39 36.94 -57.96
C PHE A 16 -16.01 35.66 -57.37
N TRP A 17 -16.28 34.63 -58.18
CA TRP A 17 -17.01 33.43 -57.72
C TRP A 17 -16.10 32.25 -57.37
N SER A 18 -14.79 32.37 -57.54
CA SER A 18 -13.82 31.35 -57.09
C SER A 18 -13.24 31.69 -55.71
N SER A 19 -14.11 31.80 -54.70
CA SER A 19 -13.67 31.87 -53.30
C SER A 19 -13.39 30.45 -52.79
N CYS A 20 -12.12 30.08 -52.74
CA CYS A 20 -11.65 28.83 -52.15
C CYS A 20 -11.99 28.81 -50.65
N LYS A 21 -12.92 27.95 -50.22
CA LYS A 21 -13.18 27.75 -48.79
C LYS A 21 -12.05 26.89 -48.23
N LYS A 22 -11.26 27.44 -47.31
CA LYS A 22 -10.30 26.67 -46.50
C LYS A 22 -11.10 25.63 -45.71
N GLU A 23 -10.79 24.36 -45.90
CA GLU A 23 -11.35 23.27 -45.10
C GLU A 23 -10.87 23.45 -43.66
N ILE A 24 -11.80 23.69 -42.75
CA ILE A 24 -11.52 23.82 -41.32
C ILE A 24 -11.64 22.41 -40.75
N THR A 25 -10.54 21.66 -40.75
CA THR A 25 -10.40 20.46 -39.93
C THR A 25 -10.44 20.89 -38.47
N GLN A 26 -11.59 20.73 -37.83
CA GLN A 26 -11.72 20.90 -36.39
C GLN A 26 -11.02 19.72 -35.72
N GLU A 27 -9.78 19.93 -35.32
CA GLU A 27 -9.10 19.03 -34.41
C GLU A 27 -9.83 19.14 -33.07
N ILE A 28 -10.63 18.13 -32.73
CA ILE A 28 -11.32 18.06 -31.44
C ILE A 28 -10.24 17.79 -30.39
N ILE A 29 -9.64 18.86 -29.88
CA ILE A 29 -8.76 18.78 -28.72
C ILE A 29 -9.69 18.55 -27.53
N TYR A 30 -9.66 17.33 -27.00
CA TYR A 30 -10.30 16.99 -25.73
C TYR A 30 -9.50 17.66 -24.59
N ASP A 31 -9.63 18.98 -24.45
CA ASP A 31 -8.89 19.79 -23.46
C ASP A 31 -9.33 19.47 -22.02
N ASN A 32 -10.53 18.89 -21.85
CA ASN A 32 -11.13 18.60 -20.55
C ASN A 32 -11.58 17.14 -20.43
N ILE A 33 -10.66 16.17 -20.58
CA ILE A 33 -10.91 14.81 -20.07
C ILE A 33 -10.85 14.91 -18.54
N ILE A 34 -12.00 15.18 -17.92
CA ILE A 34 -12.16 15.10 -16.47
C ILE A 34 -12.31 13.61 -16.17
N TYR A 35 -11.18 12.96 -15.89
CA TYR A 35 -11.22 11.64 -15.29
C TYR A 35 -11.93 11.78 -13.94
N GLN A 36 -12.99 11.00 -13.72
CA GLN A 36 -13.68 10.87 -12.42
C GLN A 36 -12.79 10.07 -11.44
N ILE A 37 -11.54 10.51 -11.27
CA ILE A 37 -10.66 10.01 -10.22
C ILE A 37 -10.95 10.87 -9.01
N ASP A 38 -11.60 10.25 -8.03
CA ASP A 38 -11.76 10.86 -6.73
C ASP A 38 -10.37 11.12 -6.13
N THR A 39 -10.12 12.36 -5.72
CA THR A 39 -8.92 12.70 -4.96
C THR A 39 -9.08 12.14 -3.55
N VAL A 40 -8.46 11.00 -3.28
CA VAL A 40 -8.38 10.44 -1.93
C VAL A 40 -7.22 11.15 -1.21
N PRO A 41 -7.43 11.69 0.00
CA PRO A 41 -6.32 12.24 0.78
C PRO A 41 -5.32 11.11 1.08
N VAL A 42 -4.11 11.22 0.54
CA VAL A 42 -3.03 10.28 0.85
C VAL A 42 -2.50 10.63 2.23
N TYR A 43 -2.64 9.70 3.18
CA TYR A 43 -1.98 9.78 4.47
C TYR A 43 -0.47 9.66 4.24
N ASP A 44 0.29 10.67 4.64
CA ASP A 44 1.75 10.63 4.56
C ASP A 44 2.28 9.82 5.74
N SER A 45 2.51 8.52 5.51
CA SER A 45 2.97 7.58 6.54
C SER A 45 4.48 7.66 6.77
N ASN A 46 5.05 8.87 6.72
CA ASN A 46 6.48 9.16 6.85
C ASN A 46 7.02 8.95 8.28
N LEU A 47 6.75 7.77 8.86
CA LEU A 47 7.60 7.18 9.88
C LEU A 47 8.79 6.55 9.15
N GLU A 48 9.79 7.37 8.83
CA GLU A 48 11.09 6.87 8.40
C GLU A 48 11.73 6.12 9.56
N LYS A 49 11.49 4.80 9.60
CA LYS A 49 12.12 3.89 10.56
C LYS A 49 13.55 3.62 10.11
N ASP A 50 14.48 4.45 10.56
CA ASP A 50 15.89 4.40 10.15
C ASP A 50 16.76 3.65 11.17
N ARG A 51 16.21 3.33 12.35
CA ARG A 51 16.95 2.75 13.46
C ARG A 51 16.57 1.31 13.73
N LEU A 52 17.56 0.43 13.62
CA LEU A 52 17.42 -0.98 13.98
C LEU A 52 17.15 -1.11 15.49
N LYS A 53 16.10 -1.85 15.86
CA LYS A 53 15.80 -2.20 17.25
C LYS A 53 16.96 -2.98 17.87
N THR A 54 17.33 -2.62 19.09
CA THR A 54 18.24 -3.43 19.91
C THR A 54 17.60 -4.79 20.23
N PRO A 55 18.38 -5.83 20.59
CA PRO A 55 17.83 -7.14 20.96
C PRO A 55 16.74 -7.06 22.03
N LEU A 56 16.96 -6.21 23.03
CA LEU A 56 16.02 -5.98 24.13
C LEU A 56 14.73 -5.35 23.61
N GLN A 57 14.83 -4.28 22.82
CA GLN A 57 13.67 -3.60 22.23
C GLN A 57 12.87 -4.53 21.32
N PHE A 58 13.55 -5.32 20.49
CA PHE A 58 12.89 -6.26 19.59
C PHE A 58 12.08 -7.30 20.38
N ILE A 59 12.72 -8.05 21.29
CA ILE A 59 12.05 -9.13 22.04
C ILE A 59 10.92 -8.56 22.91
N SER A 60 11.16 -7.42 23.58
CA SER A 60 10.13 -6.77 24.38
C SER A 60 8.95 -6.29 23.54
N SER A 61 9.19 -5.75 22.34
CA SER A 61 8.13 -5.27 21.45
C SER A 61 7.30 -6.43 20.90
N VAL A 62 7.93 -7.53 20.48
CA VAL A 62 7.22 -8.73 20.01
C VAL A 62 6.32 -9.26 21.11
N PHE A 63 6.87 -9.42 22.32
CA PHE A 63 6.11 -9.93 23.45
C PHE A 63 4.93 -9.03 23.79
N SER A 64 5.13 -7.71 23.89
CA SER A 64 4.05 -6.80 24.23
C SER A 64 2.96 -6.72 23.16
N ASN A 65 3.31 -6.86 21.87
CA ASN A 65 2.31 -6.86 20.80
C ASN A 65 1.50 -8.16 20.73
N LEU A 66 2.04 -9.29 21.20
CA LEU A 66 1.36 -10.60 21.18
C LEU A 66 0.60 -10.90 22.48
N TYR A 67 1.19 -10.60 23.63
CA TYR A 67 0.66 -10.93 24.95
C TYR A 67 -0.07 -9.77 25.62
N PHE A 68 -0.07 -8.57 25.02
CA PHE A 68 -0.62 -7.33 25.61
C PHE A 68 -0.11 -7.05 27.04
N SER A 69 1.11 -7.48 27.34
CA SER A 69 1.74 -7.35 28.64
C SER A 69 3.25 -7.16 28.52
N SER A 70 3.89 -6.74 29.60
CA SER A 70 5.35 -6.63 29.64
C SER A 70 5.98 -8.00 29.92
N ILE A 71 7.01 -8.34 29.16
CA ILE A 71 7.81 -9.54 29.41
C ILE A 71 8.51 -9.46 30.78
N PRO A 72 8.52 -10.53 31.59
CA PRO A 72 9.29 -10.57 32.83
C PRO A 72 10.79 -10.38 32.56
N SER A 73 11.47 -9.51 33.33
CA SER A 73 12.88 -9.16 33.08
C SER A 73 13.81 -10.38 33.05
N SER A 74 13.60 -11.37 33.93
CA SER A 74 14.43 -12.58 33.97
C SER A 74 14.32 -13.42 32.68
N VAL A 75 13.16 -13.42 32.04
CA VAL A 75 12.95 -14.14 30.78
C VAL A 75 13.56 -13.34 29.63
N LEU A 76 13.35 -12.02 29.62
CA LEU A 76 13.91 -11.12 28.63
C LEU A 76 15.44 -11.20 28.59
N ASP A 77 16.10 -11.12 29.75
CA ASP A 77 17.56 -11.16 29.86
C ASP A 77 18.12 -12.47 29.28
N ASN A 78 17.47 -13.60 29.57
CA ASN A 78 17.88 -14.90 29.03
C ASN A 78 17.70 -14.97 27.51
N LEU A 79 16.56 -14.52 26.97
CA LEU A 79 16.34 -14.50 25.52
C LEU A 79 17.33 -13.59 24.79
N VAL A 80 17.68 -12.45 25.39
CA VAL A 80 18.72 -11.55 24.85
C VAL A 80 20.07 -12.27 24.82
N VAL A 81 20.46 -12.96 25.88
CA VAL A 81 21.72 -13.72 25.92
C VAL A 81 21.74 -14.84 24.86
N TYR A 82 20.65 -15.61 24.72
CA TYR A 82 20.54 -16.64 23.68
C TYR A 82 20.59 -16.08 22.27
N ARG A 83 19.91 -14.96 22.04
CA ARG A 83 20.01 -14.27 20.75
C ARG A 83 21.42 -13.77 20.47
N LEU A 84 22.15 -13.30 21.49
CA LEU A 84 23.53 -12.84 21.33
C LEU A 84 24.52 -13.98 21.06
N SER A 85 24.29 -15.18 21.60
CA SER A 85 25.19 -16.33 21.44
C SER A 85 25.14 -17.00 20.06
N VAL A 86 24.05 -16.85 19.30
CA VAL A 86 23.90 -17.43 17.96
C VAL A 86 24.32 -16.45 16.87
N GLY A 87 25.09 -16.87 15.87
CA GLY A 87 25.54 -16.00 14.78
C GLY A 87 24.38 -15.47 13.92
N ASP A 88 23.48 -16.36 13.49
CA ASP A 88 22.30 -16.01 12.71
C ASP A 88 21.20 -15.42 13.60
N LYS A 89 21.06 -14.10 13.55
CA LYS A 89 20.07 -13.37 14.36
C LYS A 89 18.66 -13.47 13.80
N SER A 90 18.52 -13.64 12.49
CA SER A 90 17.20 -13.74 11.84
C SER A 90 16.56 -15.08 12.18
N LEU A 91 17.33 -16.16 12.14
CA LEU A 91 16.87 -17.48 12.55
C LEU A 91 16.40 -17.50 14.01
N VAL A 92 17.17 -16.90 14.94
CA VAL A 92 16.74 -16.87 16.35
C VAL A 92 15.49 -16.02 16.54
N ASN A 93 15.39 -14.89 15.84
CA ASN A 93 14.18 -14.07 15.88
C ASN A 93 12.95 -14.87 15.41
N GLU A 94 13.08 -15.62 14.31
CA GLU A 94 12.03 -16.48 13.81
C GLU A 94 11.64 -17.58 14.82
N LEU A 95 12.62 -18.25 15.44
CA LEU A 95 12.35 -19.26 16.47
C LEU A 95 11.61 -18.67 17.68
N ILE A 96 12.01 -17.47 18.13
CA ILE A 96 11.35 -16.78 19.24
C ILE A 96 9.90 -16.43 18.85
N ILE A 97 9.69 -15.84 17.68
CA ILE A 97 8.36 -15.47 17.17
C ILE A 97 7.48 -16.72 17.05
N ASN A 98 7.99 -17.79 16.43
CA ASN A 98 7.25 -19.03 16.23
C ASN A 98 6.86 -19.68 17.56
N ALA A 99 7.76 -19.67 18.55
CA ALA A 99 7.45 -20.17 19.89
C ALA A 99 6.34 -19.35 20.56
N MET A 100 6.35 -18.02 20.43
CA MET A 100 5.32 -17.15 20.98
C MET A 100 3.97 -17.32 20.26
N LEU A 101 3.96 -17.44 18.93
CA LEU A 101 2.74 -17.64 18.14
C LEU A 101 2.08 -19.01 18.38
N GLN A 102 2.81 -19.98 18.91
CA GLN A 102 2.28 -21.29 19.31
C GLN A 102 1.77 -21.33 20.75
N ASP A 103 1.98 -20.27 21.54
CA ASP A 103 1.51 -20.18 22.92
C ASP A 103 -0.03 -20.07 22.95
N PRO A 104 -0.76 -20.93 23.69
CA PRO A 104 -2.21 -20.83 23.81
C PRO A 104 -2.71 -19.47 24.27
N VAL A 105 -1.94 -18.74 25.09
CA VAL A 105 -2.29 -17.39 25.54
C VAL A 105 -2.27 -16.40 24.37
N VAL A 106 -1.29 -16.53 23.47
CA VAL A 106 -1.20 -15.69 22.27
C VAL A 106 -2.26 -16.09 21.26
N LEU A 107 -2.48 -17.39 21.05
CA LEU A 107 -3.52 -17.88 20.13
C LEU A 107 -4.92 -17.36 20.52
N ALA A 108 -5.20 -17.20 21.82
CA ALA A 108 -6.45 -16.60 22.30
C ALA A 108 -6.56 -15.08 22.01
N ASN A 109 -5.45 -14.41 21.70
CA ASN A 109 -5.38 -12.97 21.40
C ASN A 109 -5.34 -12.68 19.88
N ILE A 110 -5.23 -13.72 19.05
CA ILE A 110 -5.24 -13.63 17.59
C ILE A 110 -6.68 -13.88 17.13
N PRO A 111 -7.23 -13.05 16.21
CA PRO A 111 -8.56 -13.30 15.67
C PRO A 111 -8.60 -14.64 14.96
N THR A 112 -9.76 -15.29 14.99
CA THR A 112 -10.02 -16.49 14.20
C THR A 112 -10.09 -16.17 12.71
N ASP A 113 -9.91 -17.18 11.85
CA ASP A 113 -10.06 -17.01 10.40
C ASP A 113 -11.44 -16.47 10.00
N GLU A 114 -12.49 -16.92 10.70
CA GLU A 114 -13.86 -16.43 10.50
C GLU A 114 -13.99 -14.93 10.84
N GLU A 115 -13.43 -14.49 11.97
CA GLU A 115 -13.44 -13.07 12.38
C GLU A 115 -12.65 -12.20 11.40
N MET A 116 -11.49 -12.65 10.94
CA MET A 116 -10.70 -11.95 9.93
C MET A 116 -11.49 -11.80 8.61
N ARG A 117 -12.16 -12.86 8.16
CA ARG A 117 -12.91 -12.85 6.89
C ARG A 117 -14.24 -12.09 6.98
N LEU A 118 -14.78 -11.90 8.18
CA LEU A 118 -15.99 -11.09 8.40
C LEU A 118 -15.72 -9.61 8.11
N ASP A 119 -14.54 -9.10 8.47
CA ASP A 119 -14.10 -7.73 8.18
C ASP A 119 -12.58 -7.66 7.92
N ILE A 120 -12.20 -7.96 6.68
CA ILE A 120 -10.80 -7.96 6.24
C ILE A 120 -10.19 -6.56 6.34
N ASP A 121 -10.98 -5.52 6.06
CA ASP A 121 -10.48 -4.15 6.10
C ASP A 121 -10.08 -3.77 7.53
N ASP A 122 -10.94 -4.01 8.52
CA ASP A 122 -10.63 -3.76 9.94
C ASP A 122 -9.47 -4.62 10.44
N PHE A 123 -9.41 -5.90 10.04
CA PHE A 123 -8.29 -6.77 10.36
C PHE A 123 -6.96 -6.20 9.86
N ILE A 124 -6.89 -5.73 8.61
CA ILE A 124 -5.69 -5.11 8.04
C ILE A 124 -5.34 -3.84 8.82
N PHE A 125 -6.30 -2.94 9.04
CA PHE A 125 -6.06 -1.69 9.77
C PHE A 125 -5.51 -1.92 11.17
N THR A 126 -6.14 -2.81 11.94
CA THR A 126 -5.74 -3.12 13.31
C THR A 126 -4.39 -3.82 13.37
N THR A 127 -4.07 -4.68 12.38
CA THR A 127 -2.77 -5.35 12.26
C THR A 127 -1.64 -4.37 11.99
N TYR A 128 -1.81 -3.46 11.04
CA TYR A 128 -0.84 -2.40 10.73
C TYR A 128 -0.60 -1.47 11.93
N LEU A 129 -1.67 -1.05 12.62
CA LEU A 129 -1.53 -0.25 13.83
C LEU A 129 -0.79 -1.01 14.94
N ARG A 130 -1.12 -2.29 15.15
CA ARG A 130 -0.52 -3.12 16.20
C ARG A 130 0.99 -3.29 16.00
N PHE A 131 1.43 -3.64 14.78
CA PHE A 131 2.82 -4.00 14.54
C PHE A 131 3.67 -2.84 14.04
N TYR A 132 3.10 -1.93 13.24
CA TYR A 132 3.85 -0.87 12.59
C TYR A 132 3.56 0.54 13.11
N LEU A 133 2.55 0.71 13.96
CA LEU A 133 2.15 2.00 14.55
C LEU A 133 1.76 3.04 13.49
N ARG A 134 1.25 2.59 12.35
CA ARG A 134 0.75 3.43 11.25
C ARG A 134 -0.45 2.77 10.57
N TYR A 135 -1.16 3.56 9.78
CA TYR A 135 -2.14 3.01 8.84
C TYR A 135 -1.45 2.42 7.60
N PRO A 136 -2.03 1.38 6.98
CA PRO A 136 -1.59 0.91 5.67
C PRO A 136 -1.83 2.00 4.63
N THR A 137 -1.00 2.03 3.60
CA THR A 137 -1.31 2.77 2.37
C THR A 137 -2.46 2.07 1.63
N GLU A 138 -3.14 2.78 0.73
CA GLU A 138 -4.23 2.19 -0.07
C GLU A 138 -3.76 1.00 -0.91
N TYR A 139 -2.50 1.04 -1.40
CA TYR A 139 -1.91 -0.07 -2.13
C TYR A 139 -1.66 -1.28 -1.23
N GLU A 140 -1.04 -1.09 -0.06
CA GLU A 140 -0.82 -2.17 0.92
C GLU A 140 -2.12 -2.81 1.38
N LYS A 141 -3.16 -1.99 1.60
CA LYS A 141 -4.49 -2.47 1.96
C LYS A 141 -5.07 -3.33 0.83
N TYR A 142 -5.02 -2.85 -0.40
CA TYR A 142 -5.51 -3.57 -1.58
C TYR A 142 -4.81 -4.90 -1.78
N GLU A 143 -3.48 -4.92 -1.77
CA GLU A 143 -2.68 -6.13 -1.98
C GLU A 143 -2.94 -7.18 -0.89
N LEU A 144 -2.86 -6.81 0.38
CA LEU A 144 -3.07 -7.77 1.47
C LEU A 144 -4.52 -8.29 1.49
N LYS A 145 -5.50 -7.43 1.18
CA LYS A 145 -6.89 -7.85 1.05
C LYS A 145 -7.05 -8.91 -0.04
N ASN A 146 -6.53 -8.66 -1.24
CA ASN A 146 -6.60 -9.63 -2.33
C ASN A 146 -5.91 -10.94 -1.96
N MET A 147 -4.75 -10.89 -1.28
CA MET A 147 -4.06 -12.10 -0.82
C MET A 147 -4.92 -12.94 0.13
N ILE A 148 -5.66 -12.30 1.05
CA ILE A 148 -6.56 -12.99 1.99
C ILE A 148 -7.79 -13.56 1.28
N GLU A 149 -8.34 -12.81 0.31
CA GLU A 149 -9.53 -13.22 -0.45
C GLU A 149 -9.23 -14.36 -1.43
N GLU A 150 -8.04 -14.35 -2.07
CA GLU A 150 -7.62 -15.36 -3.04
C GLU A 150 -7.11 -16.66 -2.39
N ASN A 151 -6.59 -16.58 -1.16
CA ASN A 151 -6.01 -17.72 -0.46
C ASN A 151 -6.76 -18.04 0.85
N THR A 152 -7.58 -19.10 0.81
CA THR A 152 -8.31 -19.59 1.99
C THR A 152 -7.42 -20.24 3.04
N ASP A 153 -6.20 -20.63 2.69
CA ASP A 153 -5.24 -21.25 3.62
C ASP A 153 -4.39 -20.20 4.35
N LEU A 154 -4.49 -18.92 3.95
CA LEU A 154 -3.80 -17.83 4.63
C LEU A 154 -4.56 -17.47 5.90
N ASP A 155 -4.08 -17.95 7.05
CA ASP A 155 -4.67 -17.69 8.36
C ASP A 155 -4.08 -16.43 9.04
N PRO A 156 -4.75 -15.90 10.09
CA PRO A 156 -4.26 -14.74 10.82
C PRO A 156 -2.89 -14.93 11.50
N VAL A 157 -2.53 -16.16 11.88
CA VAL A 157 -1.27 -16.48 12.55
C VAL A 157 -0.11 -16.30 11.57
N GLU A 158 -0.25 -16.79 10.33
CA GLU A 158 0.73 -16.63 9.28
C GLU A 158 0.91 -15.16 8.86
N ILE A 159 -0.18 -14.39 8.83
CA ILE A 159 -0.11 -12.95 8.59
C ILE A 159 0.67 -12.26 9.72
N PHE A 160 0.35 -12.56 10.98
CA PHE A 160 1.09 -11.98 12.11
C PHE A 160 2.58 -12.38 12.08
N ARG A 161 2.88 -13.63 11.72
CA ARG A 161 4.26 -14.11 11.52
C ARG A 161 4.97 -13.28 10.46
N ALA A 162 4.35 -13.06 9.30
CA ALA A 162 4.93 -12.28 8.21
C ALA A 162 5.20 -10.83 8.64
N PHE A 163 4.27 -10.21 9.37
CA PHE A 163 4.44 -8.84 9.87
C PHE A 163 5.62 -8.73 10.84
N LEU A 164 5.73 -9.64 11.80
CA LEU A 164 6.80 -9.64 12.80
C LEU A 164 8.19 -9.95 12.21
N LEU A 165 8.25 -10.70 11.10
CA LEU A 165 9.50 -11.02 10.39
C LEU A 165 9.91 -9.94 9.39
N SER A 166 9.01 -9.01 9.04
CA SER A 166 9.29 -7.96 8.07
C SER A 166 10.46 -7.07 8.50
N ASN A 167 11.15 -6.49 7.50
CA ASN A 167 12.16 -5.47 7.77
C ASN A 167 11.53 -4.26 8.48
N GLU A 168 10.33 -3.84 8.10
CA GLU A 168 9.68 -2.70 8.75
C GLU A 168 9.51 -2.90 10.26
N TYR A 169 9.19 -4.12 10.70
CA TYR A 169 9.07 -4.42 12.12
C TYR A 169 10.40 -4.34 12.87
N GLN A 170 11.53 -4.60 12.20
CA GLN A 170 12.84 -4.58 12.84
C GLN A 170 13.34 -3.17 13.15
N PHE A 171 12.76 -2.15 12.52
CA PHE A 171 13.18 -0.76 12.67
C PHE A 171 12.12 0.06 13.44
N TYR A 172 12.52 1.18 14.01
CA TYR A 172 11.63 2.17 14.66
C TYR A 172 12.07 3.58 14.32
#